data_AF-A0A0P7B1Q9-F1
#
_entry.id   AF-A0A0P7B1Q9-F1
#
_cell.length_a   1.000
_cell.length_b   1.000
_cell.length_c   1.000
_cell.angle_alpha   90.00
_cell.angle_beta   90.00
_cell.angle_gamma   90.00
#
_symmetry.space_group_name_H-M   'P 1'
#
loop_
_entity.id
_entity.type
_entity.pdbx_description
1 polymer ?
#
loop_
_entity_poly.entity_id
_entity_poly.type
_entity_poly.pdbx_seq_one_letter_code
_entity_poly.pdbx_strand_id
1 'polypeptide(L)'
;MGSQIPVPYWQVNVPHSERPRECPSFLLDVSDKDRGILSTLDSDYHVLGWDEVRQIVGDNRLDQFQRVPSELRRYKAYTFNLAQTYGSIANFILNQRLQWSMPIQARGRPFEFEEDFKIIFNDWPYGIDPRILHLVVWTKFDLEEDPVTGDLTDQARKEINDFVTRISKSHVPDDHIIWFKNWRDLKSVNAVEHFHIMMFNPDPDFVRAVTNGDIQQCQFFESQSRKSVG
;
A
#
# COMPACT_ATOMS: atom_id res chain seq x y z
N MET A 1 -2.49 -44.92 -0.16
CA MET A 1 -2.35 -43.52 0.30
C MET A 1 -2.31 -42.66 -0.95
N GLY A 2 -3.37 -41.90 -1.22
CA GLY A 2 -3.42 -41.06 -2.43
C GLY A 2 -2.49 -39.87 -2.25
N SER A 3 -1.45 -39.79 -3.06
CA SER A 3 -0.59 -38.61 -3.13
C SER A 3 -1.47 -37.41 -3.47
N GLN A 4 -1.72 -36.53 -2.50
CA GLN A 4 -2.34 -35.23 -2.78
C GLN A 4 -1.41 -34.52 -3.76
N ILE A 5 -1.87 -34.34 -5.00
CA ILE A 5 -1.18 -33.51 -5.97
C ILE A 5 -1.04 -32.13 -5.32
N PRO A 6 0.19 -31.61 -5.17
CA PRO A 6 0.38 -30.29 -4.58
C PRO A 6 -0.45 -29.27 -5.35
N VAL A 7 -1.30 -28.52 -4.65
CA VAL A 7 -2.07 -27.45 -5.27
C VAL A 7 -1.08 -26.39 -5.75
N PRO A 8 -1.05 -26.03 -7.05
CA PRO A 8 -0.16 -24.98 -7.53
C PRO A 8 -0.44 -23.65 -6.81
N TYR A 9 0.59 -22.83 -6.60
CA TYR A 9 0.46 -21.58 -5.83
C TYR A 9 -0.66 -20.66 -6.34
N TRP A 10 -0.93 -20.65 -7.66
CA TRP A 10 -1.99 -19.85 -8.25
C TRP A 10 -3.41 -20.42 -8.03
N GLN A 11 -3.57 -21.50 -7.25
CA GLN A 11 -4.85 -22.15 -6.95
C GLN A 11 -5.14 -22.30 -5.44
N VAL A 12 -4.19 -22.01 -4.53
CA VAL A 12 -4.29 -22.32 -3.08
C VAL A 12 -5.51 -21.67 -2.42
N ASN A 13 -5.76 -20.38 -2.65
CA ASN A 13 -6.95 -19.66 -2.13
C ASN A 13 -8.04 -19.44 -3.19
N VAL A 14 -8.14 -20.34 -4.18
CA VAL A 14 -9.15 -20.26 -5.24
C VAL A 14 -10.17 -21.39 -5.08
N PRO A 15 -11.48 -21.09 -4.99
CA PRO A 15 -12.53 -22.10 -4.93
C PRO A 15 -12.38 -23.11 -6.06
N HIS A 16 -12.63 -24.40 -5.79
CA HIS A 16 -12.41 -25.47 -6.77
C HIS A 16 -13.12 -25.24 -8.12
N SER A 17 -14.31 -24.65 -8.10
CA SER A 17 -15.10 -24.30 -9.30
C SER A 17 -14.48 -23.18 -10.14
N GLU A 18 -13.61 -22.37 -9.56
CA GLU A 18 -13.02 -21.16 -10.18
C GLU A 18 -11.53 -21.33 -10.48
N ARG A 19 -10.95 -22.52 -10.20
CA ARG A 19 -9.52 -22.76 -10.42
C ARG A 19 -9.18 -22.69 -11.90
N PRO A 20 -8.29 -21.78 -12.32
CA PRO A 20 -7.86 -21.72 -13.70
C PRO A 20 -7.02 -22.96 -14.04
N ARG A 21 -7.16 -23.47 -15.27
CA ARG A 21 -6.41 -24.63 -15.77
C ARG A 21 -4.91 -24.35 -15.86
N GLU A 22 -4.56 -23.12 -16.21
CA GLU A 22 -3.19 -22.65 -16.39
C GLU A 22 -2.89 -21.49 -15.43
N CYS A 23 -1.61 -21.17 -15.24
CA CYS A 23 -1.23 -20.01 -14.43
C CYS A 23 -1.67 -18.72 -15.13
N PRO A 24 -2.47 -17.84 -14.48
CA PRO A 24 -2.88 -16.58 -15.07
C PRO A 24 -1.68 -15.69 -15.44
N SER A 25 -1.81 -14.92 -16.52
CA SER A 25 -0.75 -14.02 -17.02
C SER A 25 -0.20 -13.07 -15.94
N PHE A 26 -1.08 -12.52 -15.10
CA PHE A 26 -0.70 -11.63 -14.00
C PHE A 26 0.07 -12.30 -12.85
N LEU A 27 0.26 -13.63 -12.90
CA LEU A 27 1.04 -14.40 -11.93
C LEU A 27 2.28 -15.08 -12.52
N LEU A 28 2.48 -15.08 -13.84
CA LEU A 28 3.57 -15.84 -14.47
C LEU A 28 4.96 -15.45 -13.92
N ASP A 29 5.20 -14.14 -13.77
CA ASP A 29 6.51 -13.57 -13.44
C ASP A 29 6.54 -12.96 -12.02
N VAL A 30 5.87 -13.60 -11.05
CA VAL A 30 5.95 -13.17 -9.64
C VAL A 30 7.29 -13.55 -9.01
N SER A 31 7.78 -12.70 -8.10
CA SER A 31 8.98 -12.96 -7.32
C SER A 31 8.85 -14.23 -6.47
N ASP A 32 9.97 -14.83 -6.05
CA ASP A 32 9.96 -16.00 -5.18
C ASP A 32 9.28 -15.70 -3.83
N LYS A 33 9.45 -14.47 -3.32
CA LYS A 33 8.74 -13.99 -2.12
C LYS A 33 7.23 -14.02 -2.34
N ASP A 34 6.74 -13.39 -3.41
CA ASP A 34 5.30 -13.37 -3.72
C ASP A 34 4.76 -14.77 -3.98
N ARG A 35 5.52 -15.64 -4.65
CA ARG A 35 5.17 -17.04 -4.86
C ARG A 35 5.00 -17.78 -3.54
N GLY A 36 5.91 -17.56 -2.59
CA GLY A 36 5.82 -18.08 -1.23
C GLY A 36 4.53 -17.64 -0.55
N ILE A 37 4.23 -16.33 -0.57
CA ILE A 37 3.00 -15.76 0.02
C ILE A 37 1.76 -16.37 -0.63
N LEU A 38 1.70 -16.43 -1.96
CA LEU A 38 0.57 -16.98 -2.70
C LEU A 38 0.37 -18.49 -2.46
N SER A 39 1.40 -19.19 -2.01
CA SER A 39 1.34 -20.63 -1.67
C SER A 39 0.77 -20.89 -0.28
N THR A 40 0.55 -19.85 0.53
CA THR A 40 0.01 -19.97 1.90
C THR A 40 -1.51 -19.83 1.87
N LEU A 41 -2.23 -20.60 2.69
CA LEU A 41 -3.67 -20.42 2.87
C LEU A 41 -3.96 -19.13 3.64
N ASP A 42 -5.06 -18.45 3.31
CA ASP A 42 -5.50 -17.27 4.06
C ASP A 42 -5.72 -17.58 5.55
N SER A 43 -6.19 -18.80 5.87
CA SER A 43 -6.38 -19.26 7.25
C SER A 43 -5.09 -19.37 8.06
N ASP A 44 -3.96 -19.54 7.37
CA ASP A 44 -2.65 -19.72 7.97
C ASP A 44 -1.88 -18.40 8.02
N TYR A 45 -2.46 -17.32 7.48
CA TYR A 45 -1.85 -16.00 7.50
C TYR A 45 -1.96 -15.37 8.89
N HIS A 46 -0.82 -14.90 9.41
CA HIS A 46 -0.76 -14.17 10.67
C HIS A 46 -1.07 -12.69 10.46
N VAL A 47 -2.19 -12.22 11.01
CA VAL A 47 -2.59 -10.82 10.97
C VAL A 47 -1.80 -10.04 12.01
N LEU A 48 -1.03 -9.05 11.56
CA LEU A 48 -0.17 -8.25 12.44
C LEU A 48 -1.01 -7.28 13.29
N GLY A 49 -0.84 -7.35 14.61
CA GLY A 49 -1.40 -6.39 15.56
C GLY A 49 -0.63 -5.07 15.61
N TRP A 50 -1.17 -4.08 16.35
CA TRP A 50 -0.57 -2.74 16.43
C TRP A 50 0.87 -2.76 16.99
N ASP A 51 1.12 -3.54 18.04
CA ASP A 51 2.45 -3.63 18.65
C ASP A 51 3.49 -4.23 17.70
N GLU A 52 3.11 -5.25 16.94
CA GLU A 52 3.97 -5.87 15.92
C GLU A 52 4.26 -4.89 14.78
N VAL A 53 3.24 -4.16 14.33
CA VAL A 53 3.36 -3.12 13.31
C VAL A 53 4.32 -2.01 13.76
N ARG A 54 4.20 -1.54 15.02
CA ARG A 54 5.13 -0.58 15.61
C ARG A 54 6.55 -1.12 15.69
N GLN A 55 6.71 -2.37 16.10
CA GLN A 55 8.01 -3.02 16.19
C GLN A 55 8.67 -3.16 14.81
N ILE A 56 7.93 -3.61 13.79
CA ILE A 56 8.41 -3.73 12.41
C ILE A 56 8.93 -2.39 11.89
N VAL A 57 8.19 -1.30 12.13
CA VAL A 57 8.61 0.04 11.71
C VAL A 57 9.80 0.52 12.52
N GLY A 58 9.80 0.32 13.85
CA GLY A 58 10.90 0.71 14.73
C GLY A 58 12.21 -0.01 14.41
N ASP A 59 12.15 -1.29 14.05
CA ASP A 59 13.30 -2.11 13.65
C ASP A 59 13.68 -1.92 12.17
N ASN A 60 12.96 -1.07 11.42
CA ASN A 60 13.10 -0.86 9.98
C ASN A 60 13.03 -2.17 9.16
N ARG A 61 12.20 -3.13 9.61
CA ARG A 61 12.01 -4.45 8.99
C ARG A 61 10.78 -4.47 8.07
N LEU A 62 10.65 -3.44 7.25
CA LEU A 62 9.49 -3.23 6.36
C LEU A 62 9.25 -4.39 5.39
N ASP A 63 10.26 -5.24 5.15
CA ASP A 63 10.16 -6.49 4.40
C ASP A 63 9.14 -7.48 4.97
N GLN A 64 8.82 -7.38 6.26
CA GLN A 64 7.84 -8.23 6.93
C GLN A 64 6.40 -7.86 6.61
N PHE A 65 6.15 -6.64 6.13
CA PHE A 65 4.81 -6.27 5.68
C PHE A 65 4.42 -7.04 4.42
N GLN A 66 3.35 -7.81 4.54
CA GLN A 66 2.82 -8.65 3.48
C GLN A 66 1.31 -8.43 3.37
N ARG A 67 0.74 -8.79 2.23
CA ARG A 67 -0.71 -8.87 2.06
C ARG A 67 -1.15 -10.28 2.38
N VAL A 68 -2.39 -10.42 2.85
CA VAL A 68 -3.07 -11.72 2.89
C VAL A 68 -2.95 -12.36 1.48
N PRO A 69 -2.70 -13.68 1.36
CA PRO A 69 -2.42 -14.31 0.07
C PRO A 69 -3.48 -14.05 -1.01
N SER A 70 -4.77 -14.13 -0.69
CA SER A 70 -5.86 -13.76 -1.61
C SER A 70 -5.84 -12.30 -2.02
N GLU A 71 -5.56 -11.37 -1.11
CA GLU A 71 -5.42 -9.94 -1.39
C GLU A 71 -4.19 -9.64 -2.24
N LEU A 72 -3.07 -10.37 -2.04
CA LEU A 72 -1.90 -10.28 -2.93
C LEU A 72 -2.26 -10.71 -4.35
N ARG A 73 -3.01 -11.82 -4.51
CA ARG A 73 -3.49 -12.28 -5.82
C ARG A 73 -4.34 -11.21 -6.51
N ARG A 74 -5.30 -10.62 -5.78
CA ARG A 74 -6.18 -9.55 -6.28
C ARG A 74 -5.37 -8.32 -6.67
N TYR A 75 -4.41 -7.91 -5.85
CA TYR A 75 -3.50 -6.81 -6.13
C TYR A 75 -2.70 -7.02 -7.43
N LYS A 76 -2.17 -8.23 -7.65
CA LYS A 76 -1.44 -8.57 -8.89
C LYS A 76 -2.36 -8.51 -10.11
N ALA A 77 -3.56 -9.04 -10.02
CA ALA A 77 -4.55 -8.94 -11.11
C ALA A 77 -4.91 -7.49 -11.42
N TYR A 78 -5.15 -6.68 -10.38
CA TYR A 78 -5.49 -5.27 -10.52
C TYR A 78 -4.36 -4.45 -11.15
N THR A 79 -3.13 -4.59 -10.64
CA THR A 79 -1.98 -3.84 -11.15
C THR A 79 -1.60 -4.24 -12.58
N PHE A 80 -1.73 -5.53 -12.92
CA PHE A 80 -1.58 -6.01 -14.30
C PHE A 80 -2.58 -5.32 -15.23
N ASN A 81 -3.87 -5.31 -14.88
CA ASN A 81 -4.91 -4.69 -15.69
C ASN A 81 -4.70 -3.17 -15.81
N LEU A 82 -4.37 -2.48 -14.71
CA LEU A 82 -4.09 -1.05 -14.73
C LEU A 82 -2.94 -0.70 -15.67
N ALA A 83 -1.85 -1.46 -15.64
CA ALA A 83 -0.71 -1.22 -16.52
C ALA A 83 -1.10 -1.35 -18.00
N GLN A 84 -1.97 -2.31 -18.35
CA GLN A 84 -2.48 -2.46 -19.71
C GLN A 84 -3.40 -1.30 -20.11
N THR A 85 -4.28 -0.83 -19.21
CA THR A 85 -5.27 0.22 -19.52
C THR A 85 -4.66 1.62 -19.55
N TYR A 86 -3.76 1.95 -18.63
CA TYR A 86 -3.22 3.30 -18.45
C TYR A 86 -1.76 3.43 -18.90
N GLY A 87 -1.19 2.37 -19.49
CA GLY A 87 0.21 2.27 -19.91
C GLY A 87 1.19 2.03 -18.77
N SER A 88 0.91 2.54 -17.56
CA SER A 88 1.65 2.23 -16.34
C SER A 88 0.82 2.51 -15.08
N ILE A 89 1.21 1.89 -13.96
CA ILE A 89 0.62 2.18 -12.64
C ILE A 89 0.89 3.64 -12.25
N ALA A 90 2.08 4.16 -12.57
CA ALA A 90 2.44 5.55 -12.31
C ALA A 90 1.48 6.53 -13.00
N ASN A 91 1.15 6.29 -14.26
CA ASN A 91 0.18 7.09 -15.01
C ASN A 91 -1.22 7.03 -14.37
N PHE A 92 -1.66 5.86 -13.92
CA PHE A 92 -2.93 5.73 -13.20
C PHE A 92 -2.94 6.56 -11.92
N ILE A 93 -1.92 6.41 -11.06
CA ILE A 93 -1.83 7.16 -9.81
C ILE A 93 -1.83 8.66 -10.08
N LEU A 94 -0.99 9.15 -11.00
CA LEU A 94 -0.91 10.57 -11.33
C LEU A 94 -2.21 11.16 -11.85
N ASN A 95 -2.80 10.53 -12.87
CA ASN A 95 -3.94 11.10 -13.59
C ASN A 95 -5.28 10.82 -12.91
N GLN A 96 -5.43 9.66 -12.25
CA GLN A 96 -6.71 9.22 -11.68
C GLN A 96 -6.78 9.44 -10.17
N ARG A 97 -5.69 9.18 -9.43
CA ARG A 97 -5.71 9.29 -7.96
C ARG A 97 -5.27 10.65 -7.47
N LEU A 98 -4.16 11.17 -7.97
CA LEU A 98 -3.61 12.45 -7.53
C LEU A 98 -4.24 13.62 -8.29
N GLN A 99 -4.53 13.42 -9.59
CA GLN A 99 -4.98 14.45 -10.52
C GLN A 99 -3.98 15.60 -10.63
N TRP A 100 -2.69 15.25 -10.69
CA TRP A 100 -1.60 16.21 -10.85
C TRP A 100 -1.15 16.29 -12.31
N SER A 101 -1.01 17.51 -12.82
CA SER A 101 -0.53 17.78 -14.17
C SER A 101 0.99 17.80 -14.22
N MET A 102 1.57 17.34 -15.34
CA MET A 102 3.00 17.44 -15.60
C MET A 102 3.37 18.83 -16.15
N PRO A 103 4.54 19.41 -15.80
CA PRO A 103 5.49 18.88 -14.81
C PRO A 103 4.97 19.04 -13.38
N ILE A 104 5.23 18.03 -12.53
CA ILE A 104 4.91 18.10 -11.10
C ILE A 104 5.92 19.04 -10.45
N GLN A 105 5.43 20.15 -9.92
CA GLN A 105 6.24 21.14 -9.22
C GLN A 105 5.55 21.50 -7.92
N ALA A 106 6.30 21.43 -6.81
CA ALA A 106 5.86 21.96 -5.54
C ALA A 106 5.83 23.50 -5.60
N ARG A 107 4.83 24.10 -4.95
CA ARG A 107 4.71 25.55 -4.82
C ARG A 107 5.71 26.11 -3.80
N GLY A 108 5.98 25.37 -2.73
CA GLY A 108 6.84 25.84 -1.63
C GLY A 108 7.75 24.77 -1.05
N ARG A 109 8.16 25.00 0.20
CA ARG A 109 8.95 24.03 0.97
C ARG A 109 8.10 22.81 1.34
N PRO A 110 8.73 21.69 1.70
CA PRO A 110 8.03 20.49 2.18
C PRO A 110 6.95 20.81 3.20
N PHE A 111 5.72 20.33 2.92
CA PHE A 111 4.53 20.46 3.77
C PHE A 111 4.07 21.90 4.08
N GLU A 112 4.54 22.91 3.33
CA GLU A 112 4.14 24.31 3.48
C GLU A 112 2.76 24.60 2.88
N PHE A 113 2.47 24.04 1.69
CA PHE A 113 1.20 24.22 0.99
C PHE A 113 0.46 22.89 0.84
N GLU A 114 -0.85 22.89 1.13
CA GLU A 114 -1.70 21.69 1.02
C GLU A 114 -1.82 21.16 -0.41
N GLU A 115 -1.65 22.01 -1.42
CA GLU A 115 -1.64 21.62 -2.82
C GLU A 115 -0.40 20.80 -3.23
N ASP A 116 0.64 20.74 -2.39
CA ASP A 116 1.90 20.03 -2.66
C ASP A 116 1.91 18.58 -2.15
N PHE A 117 0.86 18.14 -1.47
CA PHE A 117 0.72 16.76 -1.04
C PHE A 117 -0.73 16.27 -1.13
N LYS A 118 -0.92 14.95 -1.07
CA LYS A 118 -2.24 14.35 -0.98
C LYS A 118 -2.21 13.14 -0.07
N ILE A 119 -3.11 13.11 0.90
CA ILE A 119 -3.28 12.01 1.84
C ILE A 119 -4.47 11.18 1.34
N ILE A 120 -4.22 9.93 0.99
CA ILE A 120 -5.25 9.00 0.49
C ILE A 120 -5.14 7.67 1.21
N PHE A 121 -6.18 6.84 1.13
CA PHE A 121 -6.07 5.47 1.61
C PHE A 121 -5.06 4.69 0.77
N ASN A 122 -4.36 3.76 1.40
CA ASN A 122 -3.69 2.71 0.65
C ASN A 122 -4.75 1.82 0.00
N ASP A 123 -4.73 1.74 -1.33
CA ASP A 123 -5.67 0.94 -2.12
C ASP A 123 -5.61 -0.54 -1.84
N TRP A 124 -4.44 -1.01 -1.43
CA TRP A 124 -4.15 -2.41 -1.24
C TRP A 124 -3.35 -2.55 0.05
N PRO A 125 -4.01 -2.39 1.21
CA PRO A 125 -3.35 -2.42 2.51
C PRO A 125 -2.72 -3.79 2.79
N TYR A 126 -1.82 -3.83 3.77
CA TYR A 126 -1.22 -5.07 4.25
C TYR A 126 -2.20 -5.93 5.05
N GLY A 127 -1.84 -7.19 5.28
CA GLY A 127 -2.58 -8.08 6.18
C GLY A 127 -2.27 -7.73 7.63
N ILE A 128 -2.93 -6.68 8.11
CA ILE A 128 -2.80 -6.10 9.45
C ILE A 128 -4.17 -6.01 10.11
N ASP A 129 -4.21 -5.80 11.42
CA ASP A 129 -5.45 -5.64 12.18
C ASP A 129 -6.36 -4.59 11.52
N PRO A 130 -7.65 -4.89 11.25
CA PRO A 130 -8.56 -3.99 10.54
C PRO A 130 -8.82 -2.66 11.26
N ARG A 131 -8.47 -2.55 12.54
CA ARG A 131 -8.49 -1.29 13.30
C ARG A 131 -7.32 -0.38 12.95
N ILE A 132 -6.29 -0.89 12.27
CA ILE A 132 -5.15 -0.11 11.80
C ILE A 132 -5.48 0.47 10.42
N LEU A 133 -5.67 1.78 10.39
CA LEU A 133 -5.84 2.52 9.16
C LEU A 133 -4.49 2.68 8.45
N HIS A 134 -4.42 2.35 7.16
CA HIS A 134 -3.23 2.51 6.34
C HIS A 134 -3.44 3.59 5.26
N LEU A 135 -2.77 4.73 5.43
CA LEU A 135 -2.77 5.85 4.49
C LEU A 135 -1.45 5.93 3.72
N VAL A 136 -1.50 6.62 2.59
CA VAL A 136 -0.35 7.01 1.78
C VAL A 136 -0.37 8.53 1.62
N VAL A 137 0.76 9.16 1.90
CA VAL A 137 0.97 10.58 1.66
C VAL A 137 1.86 10.71 0.43
N TRP A 138 1.31 11.25 -0.65
CA TRP A 138 2.02 11.56 -1.88
C TRP A 138 2.51 13.00 -1.86
N THR A 139 3.72 13.27 -2.34
CA THR A 139 4.33 14.61 -2.32
C THR A 139 4.75 15.05 -3.73
N LYS A 140 4.64 16.35 -4.00
CA LYS A 140 5.18 17.00 -5.21
C LYS A 140 6.66 17.38 -5.09
N PHE A 141 7.20 17.31 -3.87
CA PHE A 141 8.59 17.57 -3.52
C PHE A 141 9.29 16.26 -3.15
N ASP A 142 10.61 16.29 -3.26
CA ASP A 142 11.46 15.17 -2.90
C ASP A 142 11.54 14.99 -1.39
N LEU A 143 11.64 13.74 -0.96
CA LEU A 143 11.95 13.39 0.42
C LEU A 143 13.44 13.07 0.50
N GLU A 144 14.23 14.09 0.83
CA GLU A 144 15.70 14.04 0.71
C GLU A 144 16.31 12.84 1.45
N GLU A 145 17.19 12.13 0.75
CA GLU A 145 17.92 10.96 1.25
C GLU A 145 19.41 11.30 1.43
N ASP A 146 20.03 10.75 2.46
CA ASP A 146 21.48 10.73 2.64
C ASP A 146 22.09 9.87 1.51
N PRO A 147 23.04 10.41 0.72
CA PRO A 147 23.59 9.72 -0.43
C PRO A 147 24.50 8.52 -0.08
N VAL A 148 24.96 8.44 1.17
CA VAL A 148 25.83 7.37 1.68
C VAL A 148 24.98 6.21 2.21
N THR A 149 23.96 6.50 3.02
CA THR A 149 23.15 5.46 3.67
C THR A 149 21.90 5.09 2.87
N GLY A 150 21.42 5.99 2.01
CA GLY A 150 20.12 5.87 1.33
C GLY A 150 18.92 6.06 2.24
N ASP A 151 19.12 6.40 3.52
CA ASP A 151 18.06 6.75 4.47
C ASP A 151 17.65 8.22 4.32
N LEU A 152 16.54 8.65 4.91
CA LEU A 152 16.14 10.06 4.95
C LEU A 152 17.20 10.89 5.69
N THR A 153 17.45 12.12 5.20
CA THR A 153 18.23 13.10 5.97
C THR A 153 17.52 13.43 7.29
N ASP A 154 18.29 13.84 8.31
CA ASP A 154 17.71 14.26 9.60
C ASP A 154 16.68 15.39 9.42
N GLN A 155 16.92 16.29 8.47
CA GLN A 155 16.01 17.39 8.13
C GLN A 155 14.70 16.85 7.54
N ALA A 156 14.76 15.99 6.51
CA ALA A 156 13.55 15.42 5.90
C ALA A 156 12.76 14.57 6.92
N ARG A 157 13.45 13.80 7.77
CA ARG A 157 12.81 13.03 8.85
C ARG A 157 12.10 13.96 9.84
N LYS A 158 12.72 15.07 10.22
CA LYS A 158 12.10 16.07 11.09
C LYS A 158 10.87 16.69 10.46
N GLU A 159 10.93 17.06 9.18
CA GLU A 159 9.81 17.65 8.44
C GLU A 159 8.60 16.70 8.38
N ILE A 160 8.84 15.40 8.12
CA ILE A 160 7.78 14.39 8.15
C ILE A 160 7.22 14.24 9.57
N ASN A 161 8.07 14.15 10.60
CA ASN A 161 7.63 14.05 12.00
C ASN A 161 6.76 15.25 12.41
N ASP A 162 7.18 16.47 12.10
CA ASP A 162 6.44 17.70 12.40
C ASP A 162 5.10 17.71 11.65
N PHE A 163 5.09 17.29 10.38
CA PHE A 163 3.87 17.16 9.57
C PHE A 163 2.89 16.15 10.16
N VAL A 164 3.34 14.93 10.44
CA VAL A 164 2.52 13.85 11.01
C VAL A 164 1.93 14.29 12.35
N THR A 165 2.76 14.86 13.23
CA THR A 165 2.32 15.40 14.52
C THR A 165 1.28 16.50 14.34
N ARG A 166 1.46 17.40 13.36
CA ARG A 166 0.53 18.49 13.09
C ARG A 166 -0.83 17.99 12.63
N ILE A 167 -0.88 17.00 11.74
CA ILE A 167 -2.16 16.48 11.20
C ILE A 167 -2.89 15.58 12.22
N SER A 168 -2.16 14.88 13.09
CA SER A 168 -2.77 13.97 14.07
C SER A 168 -3.11 14.65 15.41
N LYS A 169 -2.59 15.86 15.63
CA LYS A 169 -2.70 16.58 16.91
C LYS A 169 -4.14 16.61 17.41
N SER A 170 -4.34 16.18 18.64
CA SER A 170 -5.65 16.12 19.32
C SER A 170 -6.66 15.13 18.73
N HIS A 171 -6.31 14.39 17.68
CA HIS A 171 -7.17 13.39 17.04
C HIS A 171 -6.70 11.95 17.27
N VAL A 172 -5.40 11.73 17.40
CA VAL A 172 -4.80 10.41 17.60
C VAL A 172 -3.71 10.51 18.68
N PRO A 173 -3.68 9.59 19.66
CA PRO A 173 -2.57 9.49 20.60
C PRO A 173 -1.22 9.29 19.91
N ASP A 174 -0.14 9.85 20.45
CA ASP A 174 1.20 9.79 19.86
C ASP A 174 1.70 8.34 19.69
N ASP A 175 1.27 7.42 20.56
CA ASP A 175 1.61 5.99 20.49
C ASP A 175 0.67 5.17 19.58
N HIS A 176 -0.35 5.80 19.02
CA HIS A 176 -1.33 5.23 18.09
C HIS A 176 -1.12 5.69 16.64
N ILE A 177 0.00 6.36 16.36
CA ILE A 177 0.38 6.77 15.01
C ILE A 177 1.84 6.44 14.74
N ILE A 178 2.11 5.90 13.56
CA ILE A 178 3.47 5.69 13.05
C ILE A 178 3.51 6.02 11.57
N TRP A 179 4.70 6.33 11.07
CA TRP A 179 4.93 6.49 9.64
C TRP A 179 6.20 5.76 9.23
N PHE A 180 6.26 5.38 7.96
CA PHE A 180 7.44 4.76 7.36
C PHE A 180 7.50 5.06 5.87
N LYS A 181 8.70 5.00 5.30
CA LYS A 181 8.91 5.16 3.86
C LYS A 181 9.51 3.86 3.31
N ASN A 182 8.92 3.33 2.24
CA ASN A 182 9.44 2.15 1.57
C ASN A 182 10.68 2.55 0.73
N TRP A 183 11.81 1.88 0.97
CA TRP A 183 13.07 2.12 0.25
C TRP A 183 13.01 1.60 -1.19
N ARG A 184 13.99 2.03 -2.02
CA ARG A 184 14.02 1.95 -3.49
C ARG A 184 13.66 0.58 -4.11
N ASP A 185 13.85 -0.54 -3.40
CA ASP A 185 13.54 -1.89 -3.91
C ASP A 185 12.06 -2.31 -3.77
N LEU A 186 11.24 -1.53 -3.05
CA LEU A 186 9.80 -1.80 -2.81
C LEU A 186 8.87 -0.77 -3.46
N LYS A 187 9.42 0.28 -4.09
CA LYS A 187 8.63 1.33 -4.76
C LYS A 187 7.95 0.76 -6.00
N SER A 188 6.62 0.70 -5.99
CA SER A 188 5.82 0.32 -7.18
C SER A 188 5.63 1.50 -8.16
N VAL A 189 5.91 2.74 -7.73
CA VAL A 189 5.78 3.96 -8.53
C VAL A 189 6.97 4.88 -8.25
N ASN A 190 7.96 4.91 -9.15
CA ASN A 190 9.16 5.76 -9.02
C ASN A 190 8.94 7.22 -9.46
N ALA A 191 7.76 7.55 -9.99
CA ALA A 191 7.49 8.88 -10.55
C ALA A 191 7.04 9.92 -9.50
N VAL A 192 6.64 9.48 -8.30
CA VAL A 192 6.12 10.35 -7.24
C VAL A 192 6.57 9.83 -5.89
N GLU A 193 7.17 10.71 -5.09
CA GLU A 193 7.56 10.38 -3.73
C GLU A 193 6.34 10.20 -2.83
N HIS A 194 6.47 9.25 -1.90
CA HIS A 194 5.42 8.97 -0.94
C HIS A 194 5.99 8.29 0.31
N PHE A 195 5.23 8.42 1.40
CA PHE A 195 5.43 7.66 2.61
C PHE A 195 4.07 7.17 3.13
N HIS A 196 4.11 6.24 4.07
CA HIS A 196 2.93 5.62 4.65
C HIS A 196 2.71 6.15 6.06
N ILE A 197 1.44 6.33 6.42
CA ILE A 197 1.01 6.58 7.79
C ILE A 197 0.10 5.43 8.19
N MET A 198 0.34 4.89 9.39
CA MET A 198 -0.57 3.95 10.03
C MET A 198 -1.09 4.53 11.34
N MET A 199 -2.39 4.39 11.57
CA MET A 199 -3.05 4.87 12.78
C MET A 199 -3.91 3.78 13.38
N PHE A 200 -3.83 3.57 14.69
CA PHE A 200 -4.64 2.59 15.39
C PHE A 200 -5.94 3.20 15.91
N ASN A 201 -7.05 2.70 15.37
CA ASN A 201 -8.43 3.08 15.72
C ASN A 201 -8.68 4.61 15.71
N PRO A 202 -8.32 5.34 14.63
CA PRO A 202 -8.57 6.78 14.53
C PRO A 202 -10.07 7.08 14.41
N ASP A 203 -10.47 8.28 14.81
CA ASP A 203 -11.84 8.78 14.63
C ASP A 203 -12.21 8.84 13.12
N PRO A 204 -13.29 8.16 12.67
CA PRO A 204 -13.72 8.17 11.28
C PRO A 204 -13.98 9.57 10.68
N ASP A 205 -14.43 10.54 11.49
CA ASP A 205 -14.69 11.90 11.01
C ASP A 205 -13.38 12.64 10.73
N PHE A 206 -12.38 12.44 11.59
CA PHE A 206 -11.02 12.91 11.33
C PHE A 206 -10.44 12.26 10.06
N VAL A 207 -10.60 10.95 9.89
CA VAL A 207 -10.12 10.24 8.69
C VAL A 207 -10.75 10.79 7.43
N ARG A 208 -12.06 11.03 7.43
CA ARG A 208 -12.77 11.62 6.29
C ARG A 208 -12.26 13.02 5.96
N ALA A 209 -11.99 13.83 6.98
CA ALA A 209 -11.47 15.18 6.80
C ALA A 209 -10.07 15.17 6.19
N VAL A 210 -9.15 14.36 6.74
CA VAL A 210 -7.75 14.34 6.29
C VAL A 210 -7.57 13.72 4.90
N THR A 211 -8.44 12.79 4.50
CA THR A 211 -8.41 12.18 3.17
C THR A 211 -9.31 12.86 2.14
N ASN A 212 -10.01 13.94 2.53
CA ASN A 212 -11.02 14.61 1.71
C ASN A 212 -12.08 13.64 1.13
N GLY A 213 -12.50 12.66 1.93
CA GLY A 213 -13.49 11.65 1.54
C GLY A 213 -12.99 10.60 0.53
N ASP A 214 -11.68 10.42 0.39
CA ASP A 214 -11.10 9.34 -0.43
C ASP A 214 -11.54 7.95 0.05
N ILE A 215 -11.48 6.98 -0.86
CA ILE A 215 -11.92 5.60 -0.65
C ILE A 215 -10.98 4.64 -1.39
N GLN A 216 -10.77 3.46 -0.79
CA GLN A 216 -9.84 2.45 -1.31
C GLN A 216 -10.31 1.83 -2.61
N GLN A 217 -9.40 1.66 -3.58
CA GLN A 217 -9.75 1.06 -4.87
C GLN A 217 -10.04 -0.45 -4.78
N CYS A 218 -9.48 -1.17 -3.81
CA CYS A 218 -9.77 -2.60 -3.64
C CYS A 218 -11.27 -2.87 -3.42
N GLN A 219 -12.00 -1.94 -2.81
CA GLN A 219 -13.45 -2.05 -2.56
C GLN A 219 -14.26 -2.03 -3.87
N PHE A 220 -13.80 -1.30 -4.89
CA PHE A 220 -14.45 -1.28 -6.20
C PHE A 220 -14.16 -2.51 -7.04
N PHE A 221 -12.99 -3.13 -6.84
CA PHE A 221 -12.60 -4.34 -7.57
C PHE A 221 -13.52 -5.54 -7.26
N GLU A 222 -14.11 -5.59 -6.06
CA GLU A 222 -15.12 -6.61 -5.68
C GLU A 222 -16.40 -6.51 -6.50
N SER A 223 -16.76 -5.29 -6.92
CA SER A 223 -18.00 -5.04 -7.66
C SER A 223 -17.89 -5.39 -9.15
N GLN A 224 -16.68 -5.36 -9.71
CA GLN A 224 -16.41 -5.61 -11.13
C GLN A 224 -16.24 -7.12 -11.40
N SER A 225 -15.57 -7.86 -10.50
CA SER A 225 -15.40 -9.32 -10.64
C SER A 225 -16.72 -10.11 -10.55
N ARG A 226 -17.71 -9.61 -9.81
CA ARG A 226 -19.07 -10.17 -9.77
C ARG A 226 -19.90 -9.89 -11.03
N LYS A 227 -19.58 -8.83 -11.79
CA LYS A 227 -20.32 -8.46 -13.01
C LYS A 227 -19.79 -9.13 -14.28
N SER A 228 -18.55 -9.62 -14.28
CA SER A 228 -17.96 -10.35 -15.40
C SER A 228 -18.34 -11.85 -15.45
N VAL A 229 -19.20 -12.31 -14.54
CA VAL A 229 -19.73 -13.68 -14.47
C VAL A 229 -21.26 -13.70 -14.69
N GLY A 230 -21.82 -12.59 -15.19
CA GLY A 230 -23.24 -12.46 -15.56
C GLY A 230 -23.46 -12.50 -17.06
#